data_AF-A0A7C1NVH2-F1
#
_entry.id   AF-A0A7C1NVH2-F1
#
_cell.length_a   1.000
_cell.length_b   1.000
_cell.length_c   1.000
_cell.angle_alpha   90.00
_cell.angle_beta   90.00
_cell.angle_gamma   90.00
#
_symmetry.space_group_name_H-M   'P 1'
#
loop_
_entity.id
_entity.type
_entity.pdbx_description
1 polymer ?
#
loop_
_entity_poly.entity_id
_entity_poly.type
_entity_poly.pdbx_seq_one_letter_code
_entity_poly.pdbx_strand_id
1 'polypeptide(L)' 'MCDTSAFVQVTDGEELLLESVDLIRPEDGKVYLRSVFGEERTFEGSIKEISLSKHRIVLER' A
#
# COMPACT_ATOMS: atom_id res chain seq x y z
N MET A 1 -7.49 -0.42 -17.27
CA MET A 1 -6.45 0.18 -16.40
C MET A 1 -6.70 -0.41 -15.04
N CYS A 2 -5.75 -1.22 -14.57
CA CYS A 2 -5.89 -2.13 -13.42
C CYS A 2 -5.07 -1.59 -12.25
N ASP A 3 -5.30 -0.33 -11.92
CA ASP A 3 -4.51 0.42 -10.96
C ASP A 3 -4.79 -0.10 -9.55
N THR A 4 -3.72 -0.49 -8.84
CA THR A 4 -3.80 -1.04 -7.50
C THR A 4 -3.59 0.07 -6.48
N SER A 5 -4.46 0.18 -5.48
CA SER A 5 -4.31 1.19 -4.41
C SER A 5 -3.85 0.57 -3.10
N ALA A 6 -2.98 1.27 -2.38
CA ALA A 6 -2.53 0.88 -1.06
C ALA A 6 -3.33 1.61 0.03
N PHE A 7 -3.72 0.83 1.04
CA PHE A 7 -4.50 1.26 2.19
C PHE A 7 -3.74 0.91 3.46
N VAL A 8 -3.92 1.69 4.52
CA VAL A 8 -3.43 1.41 5.86
C VAL A 8 -4.62 1.03 6.73
N GLN A 9 -4.50 -0.07 7.46
CA GLN A 9 -5.48 -0.43 8.46
C GLN A 9 -5.35 0.48 9.68
N VAL A 10 -6.45 1.16 9.99
CA VAL A 10 -6.61 2.01 11.17
C VAL A 10 -7.67 1.41 12.09
N THR A 11 -7.78 1.91 13.32
CA THR A 11 -8.76 1.41 14.31
C THR A 11 -10.21 1.45 13.77
N ASP A 12 -10.51 2.41 12.90
CA ASP A 12 -11.84 2.63 12.30
C ASP A 12 -11.87 2.27 10.79
N GLY A 13 -11.12 1.25 10.37
CA GLY A 13 -11.20 0.71 9.01
C GLY A 13 -9.90 0.78 8.22
N GLU A 14 -9.98 1.25 6.97
CA GLU A 14 -8.88 1.31 6.01
C GLU A 14 -8.77 2.74 5.47
N GLU A 15 -7.60 3.37 5.59
CA GLU A 15 -7.33 4.71 5.05
C GLU A 15 -6.48 4.60 3.78
N LEU A 16 -6.84 5.33 2.72
CA LEU A 16 -6.09 5.35 1.47
C LEU A 16 -4.74 6.02 1.67
N LEU A 17 -3.65 5.28 1.41
CA LEU A 17 -2.29 5.77 1.55
C LEU A 17 -1.69 6.25 0.23
N LEU A 18 -1.90 5.48 -0.84
CA LEU A 18 -1.35 5.78 -2.16
C LEU A 18 -2.18 5.12 -3.25
N GLU A 19 -2.53 5.88 -4.28
CA GLU A 19 -3.23 5.37 -5.46
C GLU A 19 -2.25 4.96 -6.56
N SER A 20 -2.71 4.05 -7.44
CA SER A 20 -1.97 3.63 -8.63
C SER A 20 -0.54 3.18 -8.32
N VAL A 21 -0.41 2.30 -7.31
CA VAL A 21 0.85 1.72 -6.86
C VAL A 21 1.41 0.79 -7.93
N ASP A 22 2.64 1.07 -8.34
CA ASP A 22 3.42 0.27 -9.29
C ASP A 22 4.44 -0.62 -8.58
N LEU A 23 5.04 -0.11 -7.49
CA LEU A 23 6.08 -0.81 -6.75
C LEU A 23 5.80 -0.80 -5.26
N ILE A 24 5.94 -1.98 -4.65
CA ILE A 24 5.93 -2.17 -3.20
C ILE A 24 7.19 -2.95 -2.80
N ARG A 25 7.90 -2.44 -1.80
CA ARG A 25 9.12 -3.05 -1.28
C ARG A 25 9.10 -3.05 0.25
N PRO A 26 8.95 -4.21 0.90
CA PRO A 26 9.19 -4.30 2.33
C PRO A 26 10.69 -4.14 2.62
N GLU A 27 11.04 -3.27 3.56
CA GLU A 27 12.40 -2.97 4.02
C GLU A 27 12.42 -2.89 5.55
N ASP A 28 13.06 -3.84 6.21
CA ASP A 28 13.36 -3.89 7.66
C ASP A 28 12.38 -3.10 8.58
N GLY A 29 11.14 -3.59 8.68
CA GLY A 29 10.09 -3.01 9.52
C GLY A 29 9.33 -1.83 8.88
N LYS A 30 9.58 -1.55 7.61
CA LYS A 30 8.88 -0.55 6.80
C LYS A 30 8.44 -1.13 5.47
N VAL A 31 7.51 -0.46 4.82
CA VAL A 31 7.05 -0.75 3.48
C VAL A 31 7.18 0.51 2.65
N TYR A 32 8.06 0.46 1.66
CA TYR A 32 8.22 1.49 0.66
C TYR A 32 7.22 1.24 -0.48
N LEU A 33 6.53 2.29 -0.91
CA LEU A 33 5.57 2.27 -2.01
C LEU A 33 5.89 3.37 -3.01
N ARG A 34 5.64 3.09 -4.29
CA ARG A 34 5.75 4.07 -5.38
C ARG A 34 4.57 3.95 -6.33
N SER A 35 4.00 5.08 -6.73
CA SER A 35 2.96 5.14 -7.75
C SER A 35 3.53 5.23 -9.17
N VAL A 36 2.71 4.88 -10.16
CA VAL A 36 3.03 5.06 -11.60
C VAL A 36 3.33 6.52 -11.97
N PHE A 37 2.88 7.48 -11.15
CA PHE A 37 3.12 8.91 -11.34
C PHE A 37 4.45 9.38 -10.71
N GLY A 38 5.19 8.47 -10.07
CA GLY A 38 6.44 8.78 -9.37
C GLY A 38 6.26 9.31 -7.95
N GLU A 39 5.05 9.23 -7.37
CA GLU A 39 4.87 9.56 -5.95
C GLU A 39 5.40 8.42 -5.08
N GLU A 40 6.22 8.74 -4.09
CA GLU A 40 6.88 7.78 -3.21
C GLU A 40 6.35 7.94 -1.78
N ARG A 41 6.04 6.83 -1.11
CA ARG A 41 5.60 6.77 0.28
C ARG A 41 6.36 5.71 1.04
N THR A 42 6.57 5.95 2.33
CA THR A 42 7.14 4.95 3.25
C THR A 42 6.21 4.83 4.44
N PHE A 43 5.81 3.60 4.73
CA PHE A 43 4.95 3.25 5.85
C PHE A 43 5.74 2.39 6.83
N GLU A 44 5.67 2.68 8.12
CA GLU A 44 6.29 1.84 9.15
C GLU A 44 5.32 0.74 9.55
N GLY A 45 5.65 -0.52 9.24
CA GLY A 45 4.74 -1.65 9.42
C GLY A 45 5.00 -2.76 8.41
N SER A 46 3.98 -3.60 8.20
CA SER A 46 4.03 -4.78 7.33
C SER A 46 2.83 -4.84 6.39
N ILE A 47 2.94 -5.68 5.36
CA ILE A 47 1.84 -5.95 4.44
C ILE A 47 0.89 -6.94 5.12
N LYS A 48 -0.37 -6.52 5.32
CA LYS A 48 -1.43 -7.35 5.89
C LYS A 48 -2.02 -8.30 4.85
N GLU A 49 -2.48 -7.74 3.73
CA GLU A 49 -3.19 -8.47 2.69
C GLU A 49 -2.92 -7.83 1.32
N ILE A 50 -2.80 -8.68 0.30
CA ILE A 50 -2.81 -8.25 -1.10
C ILE A 50 -4.00 -8.92 -1.78
N SER A 51 -4.97 -8.10 -2.21
CA SER A 51 -6.16 -8.56 -2.91
C SER A 51 -6.05 -8.21 -4.40
N LEU A 52 -5.50 -9.14 -5.19
CA LEU A 52 -5.33 -8.96 -6.64
C LEU A 52 -6.67 -8.77 -7.36
N SER A 53 -7.70 -9.54 -6.98
CA SER A 53 -9.04 -9.43 -7.56
C SER A 53 -9.72 -8.08 -7.28
N LYS A 54 -9.35 -7.42 -6.18
CA LYS A 54 -9.88 -6.10 -5.79
C LYS A 54 -8.93 -4.96 -6.13
N HIS A 55 -7.78 -5.26 -6.74
CA HIS A 55 -6.73 -4.29 -7.02
C HIS A 55 -6.39 -3.42 -5.78
N ARG A 56 -6.19 -4.06 -4.63
CA ARG A 56 -5.85 -3.34 -3.39
C ARG A 56 -4.80 -4.05 -2.54
N ILE A 57 -4.00 -3.26 -1.86
CA ILE A 57 -3.01 -3.70 -0.88
C ILE A 57 -3.37 -3.07 0.46
N VAL A 58 -3.37 -3.85 1.54
CA VAL A 58 -3.61 -3.36 2.90
C VAL A 58 -2.33 -3.53 3.72
N LEU A 59 -1.93 -2.46 4.40
CA LEU A 59 -0.79 -2.37 5.29
C LEU A 59 -1.28 -2.32 6.73
N GLU A 60 -0.57 -2.96 7.65
CA GLU A 60 -0.83 -2.89 9.09
C GLU A 60 0.43 -2.46 9.85
N ARG A 61 0.24 -1.80 10.98
CA ARG A 61 1.32 -1.33 11.84
C ARG A 61 1.74 -2.40 12.83
#